data_AF-A0A943QLP4-F1
#
_entry.id   AF-A0A943QLP4-F1
#
_cell.length_a   1.000
_cell.length_b   1.000
_cell.length_c   1.000
_cell.angle_alpha   90.00
_cell.angle_beta   90.00
_cell.angle_gamma   90.00
#
_symmetry.space_group_name_H-M   'P 1'
#
loop_
_entity.id
_entity.type
_entity.pdbx_description
1 polymer ?
#
loop_
_entity_poly.entity_id
_entity_poly.type
_entity_poly.pdbx_seq_one_letter_code
_entity_poly.pdbx_strand_id
1 'polypeptide(L)' 'MSKNKEIDVIKSTNYCDLLVQACLVDEDYTYCIDRIYVKSKKTEEIIFSLYKDTIKSDNRYIPRSLDVTELELME' A
#
# COMPACT_ATOMS: atom_id res chain seq x y z
N MET A 1 12.23 -14.63 23.35
CA MET A 1 12.93 -13.77 22.37
C MET A 1 12.75 -14.39 21.00
N SER A 2 11.73 -13.97 20.27
CA SER A 2 11.43 -14.51 18.94
C SER A 2 12.51 -14.07 17.96
N LYS A 3 13.03 -15.01 17.16
CA LYS A 3 14.02 -14.75 16.12
C LYS A 3 13.49 -13.61 15.22
N ASN A 4 14.25 -12.52 15.12
CA ASN A 4 14.00 -11.48 14.10
C ASN A 4 14.18 -12.17 12.75
N LYS A 5 13.06 -12.53 12.12
CA LYS A 5 13.04 -13.04 10.76
C LYS A 5 13.42 -11.85 9.88
N GLU A 6 14.51 -11.97 9.13
CA GLU A 6 14.81 -11.00 8.07
C GLU A 6 13.58 -10.92 7.15
N ILE A 7 13.03 -9.73 7.02
CA ILE A 7 11.86 -9.49 6.18
C ILE A 7 12.39 -9.13 4.80
N ASP A 8 12.22 -10.05 3.86
CA ASP A 8 12.59 -9.80 2.47
C ASP A 8 11.69 -8.72 1.87
N VAL A 9 12.28 -7.84 1.06
CA VAL A 9 11.53 -6.82 0.32
C VAL A 9 10.76 -7.49 -0.82
N ILE A 10 9.43 -7.46 -0.74
CA ILE A 10 8.54 -8.00 -1.78
C ILE A 10 8.62 -7.16 -3.05
N LYS A 11 8.63 -5.83 -2.89
CA LYS A 11 8.70 -4.87 -3.99
C LYS A 11 9.37 -3.58 -3.52
N SER A 12 10.25 -3.02 -4.34
CA SER A 12 10.90 -1.75 -4.05
C SER A 12 10.46 -0.68 -5.05
N THR A 13 10.20 0.52 -4.56
CA THR A 13 9.89 1.72 -5.36
C THR A 13 10.82 2.87 -4.96
N ASN A 14 10.77 4.00 -5.66
CA ASN A 14 11.51 5.20 -5.24
C ASN A 14 11.01 5.76 -3.90
N TYR A 15 9.74 5.51 -3.55
CA TYR A 15 9.10 6.02 -2.34
C TYR A 15 9.32 5.10 -1.13
N CYS A 16 9.04 3.81 -1.28
CA CYS A 16 9.05 2.83 -0.20
C CYS A 16 9.46 1.43 -0.66
N ASP A 17 9.80 0.60 0.32
CA ASP A 17 9.93 -0.85 0.18
C ASP A 17 8.71 -1.54 0.80
N LEU A 18 8.03 -2.40 0.03
CA LEU A 18 6.95 -3.24 0.50
C LEU A 18 7.53 -4.47 1.20
N LEU A 19 7.25 -4.62 2.50
CA LEU A 19 7.83 -5.66 3.35
C LEU A 19 6.87 -6.83 3.54
N VAL A 20 5.61 -6.53 3.82
CA VAL A 20 4.55 -7.53 4.03
C VAL A 20 3.25 -6.96 3.46
N GLN A 21 2.45 -7.83 2.86
CA GLN A 21 1.14 -7.48 2.34
C GLN A 21 0.14 -8.60 2.68
N ALA A 22 -1.05 -8.21 3.11
CA ALA A 22 -2.21 -9.09 3.22
C ALA A 22 -3.37 -8.44 2.49
N CYS A 23 -4.02 -9.17 1.58
CA CYS A 23 -5.13 -8.66 0.79
C CYS A 23 -6.37 -9.52 0.89
N LEU A 24 -7.53 -8.88 0.78
CA LEU A 24 -8.86 -9.47 0.65
C LEU A 24 -9.46 -8.96 -0.67
N VAL A 25 -9.97 -9.88 -1.48
CA VAL A 25 -10.62 -9.56 -2.76
C VAL A 25 -12.11 -9.87 -2.63
N ASP A 26 -12.96 -8.94 -3.04
CA ASP A 26 -14.41 -9.17 -3.20
C ASP A 26 -14.83 -9.00 -4.67
N GLU A 27 -16.13 -8.85 -4.94
CA GLU A 27 -16.65 -8.74 -6.31
C GLU A 27 -16.18 -7.47 -7.05
N ASP A 28 -15.85 -6.39 -6.32
CA ASP A 28 -15.62 -5.06 -6.90
C ASP A 28 -14.23 -4.49 -6.58
N TYR A 29 -13.61 -4.92 -5.49
CA TYR A 29 -12.42 -4.31 -4.91
C TYR A 29 -11.42 -5.32 -4.36
N THR A 30 -10.15 -4.90 -4.37
CA THR A 30 -9.07 -5.53 -3.61
C THR A 30 -8.62 -4.59 -2.50
N TYR A 31 -8.77 -5.06 -1.26
CA TYR A 31 -8.37 -4.36 -0.04
C TYR A 31 -7.06 -4.92 0.46
N CYS A 32 -6.06 -4.09 0.76
CA CYS A 32 -4.79 -4.55 1.29
C CYS A 32 -4.39 -3.80 2.57
N ILE A 33 -3.72 -4.51 3.47
CA ILE A 33 -2.95 -3.94 4.57
C ILE A 33 -1.49 -4.21 4.26
N ASP A 34 -0.72 -3.14 4.12
CA ASP A 34 0.68 -3.21 3.74
C ASP A 34 1.56 -2.72 4.89
N ARG A 35 2.63 -3.47 5.19
CA ARG A 35 3.76 -2.97 5.98
C ARG A 35 4.84 -2.52 5.00
N ILE A 36 5.13 -1.23 5.02
CA ILE A 36 6.12 -0.62 4.13
C ILE A 36 7.24 0.03 4.94
N TYR A 37 8.42 0.16 4.35
CA TYR A 37 9.49 1.03 4.83
C TYR A 37 9.58 2.28 3.96
N VAL A 38 9.27 3.44 4.54
CA VAL A 38 9.30 4.74 3.85
C VAL A 38 10.73 5.27 3.84
N LYS A 39 11.34 5.34 2.66
CA LYS A 39 12.78 5.62 2.51
C LYS A 39 13.18 7.00 2.99
N SER A 40 12.36 8.02 2.69
CA SER A 40 12.62 9.41 3.07
C SER A 40 12.54 9.64 4.58
N LYS A 41 11.59 8.97 5.24
CA LYS A 41 11.36 9.07 6.69
C LYS A 41 12.19 8.07 7.51
N LYS A 42 12.78 7.06 6.84
CA LYS A 42 13.51 5.95 7.47
C LYS A 42 12.70 5.24 8.56
N THR A 43 11.41 5.05 8.30
CA THR A 43 10.48 4.44 9.26
C THR A 43 9.61 3.43 8.54
N GLU A 44 9.15 2.42 9.28
CA GLU A 44 8.09 1.55 8.81
C GLU A 44 6.73 2.18 9.08
N GLU A 45 5.79 1.97 8.15
CA GLU A 45 4.41 2.41 8.26
C GLU A 45 3.48 1.24 7.89
N ILE A 46 2.29 1.21 8.50
CA ILE A 46 1.20 0.34 8.07
C ILE A 46 0.23 1.21 7.28
N ILE A 47 -0.03 0.83 6.03
CA ILE A 47 -0.96 1.53 5.16
C ILE A 47 -2.13 0.61 4.78
N PHE A 48 -3.27 1.22 4.49
CA PHE A 48 -4.46 0.55 3.99
C PHE A 48 -4.64 0.98 2.53
N SER A 49 -4.60 0.04 1.61
CA SER A 49 -4.65 0.32 0.17
C SER A 49 -5.94 -0.25 -0.42
N LEU A 50 -6.56 0.49 -1.35
CA LEU A 50 -7.75 0.06 -2.08
C LEU A 50 -7.44 0.02 -3.57
N TYR A 51 -7.79 -1.08 -4.22
CA TYR A 51 -7.65 -1.25 -5.65
C TYR A 51 -8.98 -1.69 -6.27
N LYS A 52 -9.21 -1.31 -7.52
CA LYS A 52 -10.37 -1.76 -8.30
C LYS A 52 -9.93 -2.11 -9.72
N ASP A 53 -10.47 -3.20 -10.25
CA ASP A 53 -10.33 -3.52 -11.66
C ASP A 53 -11.18 -2.54 -12.48
N THR A 54 -10.57 -2.02 -13.54
CA THR A 54 -11.23 -1.12 -14.48
C THR A 54 -11.15 -1.72 -15.86
N ILE A 55 -12.05 -1.30 -16.76
CA ILE A 55 -12.04 -1.72 -18.18
C ILE A 55 -10.65 -1.52 -18.83
N LYS A 56 -9.85 -0.57 -18.32
CA LYS A 56 -8.53 -0.21 -18.87
C LYS A 56 -7.34 -0.82 -18.14
N SER A 57 -7.50 -1.29 -16.91
CA SER A 57 -6.41 -1.77 -16.05
C SER A 57 -6.97 -2.51 -14.86
N ASP A 58 -6.40 -3.68 -14.60
CA ASP A 58 -6.60 -4.42 -13.36
C ASP A 58 -5.88 -3.72 -12.21
N ASN A 59 -6.37 -3.91 -10.98
CA ASN A 59 -5.82 -3.40 -9.73
C ASN A 59 -5.43 -1.92 -9.75
N ARG A 60 -6.29 -1.06 -10.31
CA ARG A 60 -6.08 0.37 -10.27
C ARG A 60 -6.21 0.87 -8.84
N TYR A 61 -5.17 1.54 -8.33
CA TYR A 61 -5.20 2.17 -7.02
C TYR A 61 -6.29 3.25 -6.95
N ILE A 62 -7.09 3.22 -5.90
CA ILE A 62 -8.14 4.18 -5.61
C ILE A 62 -7.70 5.01 -4.40
N PRO A 63 -7.30 6.29 -4.60
CA PRO A 63 -6.92 7.14 -3.49
C PRO A 63 -8.11 7.38 -2.57
N ARG A 64 -7.90 7.25 -1.26
CA ARG A 64 -8.90 7.60 -0.24
C ARG A 64 -8.56 8.95 0.37
N SER A 65 -9.49 9.55 1.09
CA SER A 65 -9.29 10.88 1.72
C SER A 65 -8.08 10.96 2.66
N LEU A 66 -7.62 9.83 3.21
CA LEU A 66 -6.42 9.79 4.07
C LEU A 66 -5.11 9.62 3.29
N ASP A 67 -5.20 9.25 2.00
CA ASP A 67 -4.05 8.97 1.15
C ASP A 67 -3.67 10.20 0.29
N VAL A 68 -4.45 11.28 0.40
CA VAL A 68 -4.31 12.51 -0.37
C VAL A 68 -4.26 13.72 0.56
N THR A 69 -3.64 14.78 0.09
CA THR A 69 -3.66 16.10 0.74
C THR A 69 -5.03 16.76 0.59
N GLU A 70 -5.31 17.79 1.40
CA GLU A 70 -6.54 18.58 1.28
C GLU A 70 -6.73 19.16 -0.12
N LEU A 71 -5.65 19.63 -0.75
CA LEU A 71 -5.69 20.18 -2.11
C LEU A 71 -6.08 19.09 -3.13
N GLU A 72 -5.42 17.94 -3.09
CA GLU A 72 -5.72 16.80 -3.98
C GLU A 72 -7.13 16.23 -3.77
N LEU A 73 -7.73 16.43 -2.59
CA LEU A 73 -9.11 16.03 -2.32
C LEU A 73 -10.14 17.02 -2.89
N MET A 74 -9.76 18.29 -3.05
CA MET A 74 -10.64 19.36 -3.52
C MET A 74 -10.65 19.55 -5.05
N GLU A 75 -9.67 18.97 -5.75
CA GLU A 75 -9.53 18.98 -7.22
C GLU A 75 -10.30 17.83 -7.89
#